data_AF-A0A2J8WSG0-F1
#
_entry.id   AF-A0A2J8WSG0-F1
#
_cell.length_a   1.000
_cell.length_b   1.000
_cell.length_c   1.000
_cell.angle_alpha   90.00
_cell.angle_beta   90.00
_cell.angle_gamma   90.00
#
_symmetry.space_group_name_H-M   'P 1'
#
loop_
_entity.id
_entity.type
_entity.pdbx_description
1 polymer ?
#
loop_
_entity_poly.entity_id
_entity_poly.type
_entity_poly.pdbx_seq_one_letter_code
_entity_poly.pdbx_strand_id
1 'polypeptide(L)' 'MSEDEEKVKLRRLEPAIQKFIKIVIPTDLERLRKHQINIEKYQRCRIWDKLHEEHINAGRTVQFRNYI' A
#
# COMPACT_ATOMS: atom_id res chain seq x y z
N MET A 1 8.59 -23.72 -28.95
CA MET A 1 8.06 -23.22 -27.66
C MET A 1 6.68 -22.67 -28.00
N SER A 2 5.62 -23.43 -27.71
CA SER A 2 4.26 -23.16 -28.18
C SER A 2 3.62 -22.02 -27.37
N GLU A 3 2.90 -21.13 -28.05
CA GLU A 3 2.16 -20.00 -27.45
C GLU A 3 1.22 -20.42 -26.30
N ASP A 4 0.78 -21.69 -26.30
CA ASP A 4 -0.04 -22.28 -25.25
C ASP A 4 0.69 -22.41 -23.90
N GLU A 5 2.00 -22.68 -23.88
CA GLU A 5 2.79 -22.70 -22.63
C GLU A 5 2.93 -21.29 -22.03
N GLU A 6 2.98 -20.26 -22.87
CA GLU A 6 3.07 -18.87 -22.43
C GLU A 6 1.73 -18.37 -21.86
N LYS A 7 0.61 -18.72 -22.51
CA LYS A 7 -0.75 -18.48 -21.97
C LYS A 7 -0.99 -19.16 -20.62
N VAL A 8 -0.49 -20.38 -20.42
CA VAL A 8 -0.62 -21.10 -19.14
C VAL A 8 0.19 -20.42 -18.03
N LYS A 9 1.35 -19.84 -18.34
CA LYS A 9 2.18 -19.09 -17.37
C LYS A 9 1.49 -17.80 -16.91
N LEU A 10 0.85 -17.05 -17.82
CA LEU A 10 0.12 -15.83 -17.49
C LEU A 10 -1.11 -16.10 -16.59
N ARG A 11 -1.86 -17.17 -16.87
CA ARG A 11 -3.02 -17.58 -16.04
C ARG A 11 -2.66 -17.86 -14.59
N ARG A 12 -1.42 -18.25 -14.29
CA ARG A 12 -0.95 -18.49 -12.91
C ARG A 12 -0.69 -17.19 -12.15
N LEU A 13 -0.40 -16.10 -12.86
CA LEU A 13 -0.16 -14.77 -12.29
C LEU A 13 -1.47 -14.00 -12.08
N GLU A 14 -2.50 -14.31 -12.87
CA GLU A 14 -3.79 -13.63 -12.85
C GLU A 14 -4.44 -13.54 -11.46
N PRO A 15 -4.46 -14.61 -10.63
CA PRO A 15 -5.00 -14.52 -9.27
C PRO A 15 -4.21 -13.57 -8.37
N ALA A 16 -2.89 -13.51 -8.51
CA ALA A 16 -2.04 -12.62 -7.75
C ALA A 16 -2.28 -11.16 -8.14
N ILE A 17 -2.40 -10.87 -9.44
CA ILE A 17 -2.74 -9.54 -9.96
C ILE A 17 -4.14 -9.13 -9.50
N GLN A 18 -5.13 -10.02 -9.61
CA GLN A 18 -6.48 -9.73 -9.15
C GLN A 18 -6.53 -9.46 -7.65
N LYS A 19 -5.81 -10.23 -6.84
CA LYS A 19 -5.65 -9.97 -5.39
C LYS A 19 -4.99 -8.62 -5.15
N PHE A 20 -3.96 -8.28 -5.93
CA PHE A 20 -3.27 -7.00 -5.82
C PHE A 20 -4.24 -5.84 -6.08
N ILE A 21 -4.96 -5.90 -7.20
CA ILE A 21 -5.90 -4.85 -7.60
C ILE A 21 -7.08 -4.74 -6.62
N LYS A 22 -7.70 -5.86 -6.24
CA LYS A 22 -8.95 -5.85 -5.47
C LYS A 22 -8.76 -5.66 -3.96
N ILE A 23 -7.60 -6.03 -3.42
CA ILE A 23 -7.39 -6.05 -1.96
C ILE A 23 -6.23 -5.14 -1.58
N VAL A 24 -5.08 -5.35 -2.20
CA VAL A 24 -3.80 -4.75 -1.81
C VAL A 24 -3.83 -3.25 -2.11
N ILE A 25 -4.28 -2.81 -3.29
CA ILE A 25 -4.40 -1.38 -3.63
C ILE A 25 -5.40 -0.65 -2.71
N PRO A 26 -6.69 -1.09 -2.58
CA PRO A 26 -7.66 -0.37 -1.75
C PRO A 26 -7.26 -0.27 -0.28
N THR A 27 -6.75 -1.37 0.29
CA THR A 27 -6.33 -1.40 1.71
C THR A 27 -5.24 -0.38 1.98
N ASP A 28 -4.30 -0.20 1.06
CA ASP A 28 -3.22 0.75 1.24
C ASP A 28 -3.64 2.19 1.02
N LEU A 29 -4.48 2.44 0.03
CA LEU A 29 -5.07 3.77 -0.17
C LEU A 29 -5.85 4.20 1.07
N GLU A 30 -6.59 3.29 1.70
CA GLU A 30 -7.29 3.59 2.95
C GLU A 30 -6.33 3.89 4.11
N ARG A 31 -5.23 3.11 4.24
CA ARG A 31 -4.20 3.37 5.26
C ARG A 31 -3.50 4.71 5.05
N LEU A 32 -3.11 5.02 3.81
CA LEU A 32 -2.48 6.30 3.47
C LEU A 32 -3.42 7.47 3.75
N ARG A 33 -4.70 7.34 3.41
CA ARG A 33 -5.73 8.33 3.74
C ARG A 33 -5.85 8.54 5.25
N LYS A 34 -5.79 7.46 6.04
CA LYS A 34 -5.82 7.56 7.51
C LYS A 34 -4.60 8.30 8.06
N HIS A 35 -3.40 8.00 7.55
CA HIS A 35 -2.19 8.72 7.93
C HIS A 35 -2.30 10.21 7.59
N GLN A 36 -2.80 10.56 6.40
CA GLN A 36 -3.03 11.96 6.01
C GLN A 36 -3.93 12.68 7.02
N ILE A 37 -5.09 12.11 7.36
CA ILE A 37 -6.03 12.70 8.33
C ILE A 37 -5.36 12.88 9.71
N ASN A 38 -4.57 11.90 10.16
CA ASN A 38 -3.87 11.98 11.44
C ASN A 38 -2.77 13.04 11.44
N ILE A 39 -1.99 13.15 10.36
CA ILE A 39 -0.98 14.20 10.18
C ILE A 39 -1.64 15.58 10.28
N GLU A 40 -2.71 15.82 9.52
CA GLU A 40 -3.45 17.09 9.54
C GLU A 40 -4.05 17.39 10.93
N LYS A 41 -4.53 16.35 11.63
CA LYS A 41 -5.04 16.47 13.01
C LYS A 41 -3.92 16.86 13.98
N TYR A 42 -2.79 16.16 13.97
CA TYR A 42 -1.70 16.41 14.92
C TYR A 42 -0.99 17.74 14.65
N GLN A 43 -0.87 18.14 13.38
CA GLN A 43 -0.40 19.48 13.01
C GLN A 43 -1.31 20.58 13.59
N ARG A 44 -2.63 20.49 13.37
CA ARG A 44 -3.59 21.48 13.91
C ARG A 44 -3.57 21.56 15.43
N CYS A 45 -3.46 20.41 16.10
CA CYS A 45 -3.44 20.35 17.56
C CYS A 45 -2.05 20.60 18.18
N ARG A 46 -1.00 20.83 17.37
CA ARG A 46 0.40 21.01 17.81
C ARG A 46 0.92 19.85 18.68
N ILE A 47 0.51 18.62 18.36
CA ILE A 47 0.96 17.40 19.06
C ILE A 47 2.15 16.81 18.31
N TRP A 48 3.34 17.35 18.58
CA TRP A 48 4.54 17.10 17.78
C TRP A 48 5.06 15.66 17.87
N ASP A 49 4.99 15.03 19.04
CA ASP A 49 5.44 13.64 19.22
C ASP A 49 4.63 12.68 18.34
N LYS A 50 3.29 12.82 18.38
CA LYS A 50 2.40 12.00 17.55
C LYS A 50 2.53 12.33 16.07
N LEU A 51 2.79 13.58 15.70
CA LEU A 51 3.06 13.95 14.31
C LEU A 51 4.32 13.27 13.78
N HIS A 52 5.39 13.26 14.59
CA HIS A 52 6.65 12.64 14.23
C HIS A 52 6.51 11.13 14.05
N GLU A 53 5.89 10.44 15.02
CA GLU A 53 5.58 9.01 14.91
C GLU A 53 4.76 8.71 13.65
N GLU A 54 3.77 9.55 13.35
CA GLU A 54 2.87 9.26 12.26
C GLU A 54 3.49 9.50 10.87
N HIS A 55 4.45 10.42 10.74
CA HIS A 55 5.27 10.53 9.54
C HIS A 55 6.15 9.29 9.32
N ILE A 56 6.74 8.73 10.39
CA ILE A 56 7.53 7.49 10.29
C ILE A 56 6.63 6.32 9.86
N ASN A 57 5.45 6.19 10.46
CA ASN A 57 4.51 5.11 10.13
C ASN A 57 3.97 5.21 8.70
N ALA A 58 3.65 6.43 8.24
CA ALA A 58 3.25 6.68 6.86
C ALA A 58 4.38 6.29 5.88
N GLY A 59 5.62 6.69 6.18
CA GLY A 59 6.80 6.32 5.38
C GLY A 59 7.03 4.81 5.32
N ARG A 60 6.87 4.11 6.45
CA ARG A 60 6.97 2.63 6.51
C ARG A 60 5.90 1.95 5.68
N THR A 61 4.67 2.45 5.66
CA THR A 61 3.60 1.88 4.81
C THR A 61 3.98 1.90 3.33
N VAL A 62 4.64 2.97 2.86
CA VAL A 62 5.12 3.08 1.48
C VAL A 62 6.37 2.21 1.25
N GLN A 63 7.32 2.18 2.20
CA GLN A 63 8.57 1.45 2.06
C GLN A 63 8.41 -0.07 2.15
N PHE A 64 7.58 -0.59 3.05
CA PHE A 64 7.40 -2.05 3.23
C PHE A 64 6.90 -2.76 1.96
N ARG A 65 6.28 -2.03 1.02
CA ARG A 65 5.81 -2.57 -0.26
C ARG A 65 6.80 -2.44 -1.41
N ASN A 66 7.88 -1.67 -1.30
CA ASN A 66 8.90 -1.60 -2.35
C ASN A 66 9.84 -2.83 -2.34
N TYR A 67 9.72 -3.70 -1.33
CA TYR A 67 10.55 -4.90 -1.13
C TYR A 67 9.77 -6.22 -1.29
N ILE A 68 8.50 -6.18 -1.71
CA ILE A 68 7.65 -7.35 -2.00
C ILE A 68 7.24 -7.29 -3.47
#